data_AF-A0A653RCI7-F1
#
_entry.id   AF-A0A653RCI7-F1
#
_cell.length_a   1.000
_cell.length_b   1.000
_cell.length_c   1.000
_cell.angle_alpha   90.00
_cell.angle_beta   90.00
_cell.angle_gamma   90.00
#
_symmetry.space_group_name_H-M   'P 1'
#
loop_
_entity.id
_entity.type
_entity.pdbx_description
1 polymer ?
#
loop_
_entity_poly.entity_id
_entity_poly.type
_entity_poly.pdbx_seq_one_letter_code
_entity_poly.pdbx_strand_id
1 'polypeptide(L)'
;MVMANAVALVLLAGLITVRSFGMRFAGVSVVLFTICLLPLTLTDSPVIAHVGISGAVPQVRTFTIVLFLLALAALVTGRVPRTGFLVLPFGVWLAFAATQIWPSTPIVHAGLLQLSVGAIAWVVGTSLGASIQDDRLARALTLLIAGIVAIQVVVCTLQFAGVPINALASTESDILGGRVNGTSNHPNNLGKMLFLLLIFLLPLTEQVSQRFAKLALSAAVAMFVPLALAEGRANFAAVLAALVLWSLLTPKGRQMGAKLVFLCSAVVAVLLSGAVFLARFDADPSGGVRPQILAIAMRAIPLHPFDGVGPNNYVTEIASREGSFIPVHNTYVLLVAETGLIGAALFLGPIAYLFLRAVPLARVNPHARAVVAVGPGLFVVGWTGWGLLGTSILPLMMFAFGYALSALRPGAGESADLRALRQQEEALRSR
;
A
#
# COMPACT_ATOMS: atom_id res chain seq x y z
N MET A 1 5.14 -18.44 25.39
CA MET A 1 3.84 -19.15 25.23
C MET A 1 2.87 -18.42 24.29
N VAL A 2 2.64 -17.11 24.47
CA VAL A 2 1.71 -16.33 23.61
C VAL A 2 2.05 -16.39 22.12
N MET A 3 3.34 -16.25 21.77
CA MET A 3 3.79 -16.32 20.37
C MET A 3 3.51 -17.68 19.72
N ALA A 4 3.73 -18.78 20.45
CA ALA A 4 3.47 -20.14 19.93
C ALA A 4 1.97 -20.37 19.66
N ASN A 5 1.10 -19.91 20.56
CA ASN A 5 -0.36 -20.00 20.38
C ASN A 5 -0.85 -19.15 19.21
N ALA A 6 -0.30 -17.93 19.05
CA ALA A 6 -0.61 -17.07 17.91
C ALA A 6 -0.22 -17.71 16.58
N VAL A 7 0.99 -18.29 16.51
CA VAL A 7 1.45 -19.03 15.32
C VAL A 7 0.54 -20.22 15.03
N ALA A 8 0.19 -21.03 16.03
CA ALA A 8 -0.70 -22.19 15.84
C ALA A 8 -2.08 -21.77 15.31
N LEU A 9 -2.66 -20.69 15.82
CA LEU A 9 -3.95 -20.17 15.37
C LEU A 9 -3.88 -19.63 13.93
N VAL A 10 -2.80 -18.95 13.56
CA VAL A 10 -2.56 -18.50 12.17
C VAL A 10 -2.42 -19.69 11.23
N LEU A 11 -1.70 -20.75 11.63
CA LEU A 11 -1.56 -21.97 10.83
C LEU A 11 -2.89 -22.71 10.65
N LEU A 12 -3.68 -22.84 11.72
CA LEU A 12 -5.00 -23.47 11.67
C LEU A 12 -5.97 -22.67 10.78
N ALA A 13 -6.02 -21.35 10.95
CA ALA A 13 -6.82 -20.46 10.11
C ALA A 13 -6.37 -20.54 8.64
N GLY A 14 -5.06 -20.63 8.40
CA GLY A 14 -4.49 -20.87 7.08
C GLY A 14 -4.98 -22.17 6.45
N LEU A 15 -4.90 -23.28 7.19
CA LEU A 15 -5.36 -24.61 6.73
C LEU A 15 -6.86 -24.61 6.39
N ILE A 16 -7.69 -24.03 7.26
CA ILE A 16 -9.14 -23.88 7.03
C ILE A 16 -9.40 -23.04 5.78
N THR A 17 -8.64 -21.95 5.59
CA THR A 17 -8.77 -21.08 4.43
C THR A 17 -8.37 -21.80 3.13
N VAL A 18 -7.27 -22.57 3.14
CA VAL A 18 -6.84 -23.39 1.99
C VAL A 18 -7.91 -24.41 1.63
N ARG A 19 -8.42 -25.16 2.61
CA ARG A 19 -9.46 -26.18 2.38
C ARG A 19 -10.74 -25.56 1.81
N SER A 20 -11.10 -24.36 2.28
CA SER A 20 -12.39 -23.74 1.95
C SER A 20 -12.36 -22.97 0.64
N PHE A 21 -11.27 -22.24 0.36
CA PHE A 21 -11.19 -21.27 -0.75
C PHE A 21 -9.99 -21.50 -1.68
N GLY A 22 -9.16 -22.51 -1.42
CA GLY A 22 -7.98 -22.85 -2.19
C GLY A 22 -6.74 -22.02 -1.83
N MET A 23 -5.60 -22.47 -2.36
CA MET A 23 -4.27 -21.91 -2.05
C MET A 23 -4.13 -20.43 -2.42
N ARG A 24 -4.78 -19.97 -3.49
CA ARG A 24 -4.64 -18.58 -3.96
C ARG A 24 -5.26 -17.60 -2.97
N PHE A 25 -6.49 -17.86 -2.53
CA PHE A 25 -7.15 -17.02 -1.53
C PHE A 25 -6.44 -17.09 -0.19
N ALA A 26 -5.99 -18.29 0.23
CA ALA A 26 -5.17 -18.41 1.42
C ALA A 26 -3.91 -17.52 1.35
N GLY A 27 -3.22 -17.50 0.20
CA GLY A 27 -2.08 -16.61 -0.03
C GLY A 27 -2.43 -15.13 0.15
N VAL A 28 -3.52 -14.65 -0.49
CA VAL A 28 -3.97 -13.25 -0.35
C VAL A 28 -4.32 -12.94 1.11
N SER A 29 -5.06 -13.83 1.76
CA SER A 29 -5.48 -13.67 3.15
C SER A 29 -4.30 -13.57 4.11
N VAL A 30 -3.32 -14.48 4.00
CA VAL A 30 -2.14 -14.46 4.88
C VAL A 30 -1.28 -13.22 4.62
N VAL A 31 -1.10 -12.80 3.36
CA VAL A 31 -0.37 -11.57 3.03
C VAL A 31 -1.04 -10.34 3.64
N LEU A 32 -2.35 -10.13 3.38
CA LEU A 32 -3.06 -8.96 3.91
C LEU A 32 -3.13 -8.99 5.44
N PHE A 33 -3.33 -10.16 6.04
CA PHE A 33 -3.35 -10.29 7.50
C PHE A 33 -2.00 -9.92 8.13
N THR A 34 -0.90 -10.48 7.63
CA THR A 34 0.44 -10.22 8.18
C THR A 34 0.95 -8.81 7.92
N ILE A 35 0.57 -8.20 6.80
CA ILE A 35 0.94 -6.80 6.50
C ILE A 35 0.09 -5.81 7.28
N CYS A 36 -1.23 -6.03 7.35
CA CYS A 36 -2.17 -5.03 7.87
C CYS A 36 -2.49 -5.15 9.36
N LEU A 37 -2.49 -6.38 9.91
CA LEU A 37 -2.90 -6.63 11.30
C LEU A 37 -1.76 -7.11 12.19
N LEU A 38 -0.80 -7.85 11.62
CA LEU A 38 0.26 -8.49 12.40
C LEU A 38 1.67 -8.33 11.80
N PRO A 39 2.17 -7.09 11.57
CA PRO A 39 3.50 -6.85 10.99
C PRO A 39 4.63 -6.99 12.04
N LEU A 40 4.65 -8.12 12.75
CA LEU A 40 5.61 -8.38 13.83
C LEU A 40 7.04 -8.54 13.28
N THR A 41 7.99 -7.95 14.00
CA THR A 41 9.42 -8.19 13.80
C THR A 41 9.81 -9.48 14.51
N LEU A 42 10.51 -10.38 13.80
CA LEU A 42 10.89 -11.72 14.27
C LEU A 42 12.36 -11.83 14.64
N THR A 43 13.18 -10.86 14.23
CA THR A 43 14.60 -10.78 14.55
C THR A 43 14.83 -9.69 15.58
N ASP A 44 15.56 -10.01 16.65
CA ASP A 44 15.98 -9.01 17.61
C ASP A 44 16.75 -7.90 16.91
N SER A 45 16.40 -6.66 17.22
CA SER A 45 17.09 -5.48 16.73
C SER A 45 17.70 -4.80 17.95
N PRO A 46 19.02 -4.53 17.97
CA PRO A 46 19.56 -3.61 18.95
C PRO A 46 18.80 -2.28 18.85
N VAL A 47 18.61 -1.62 19.99
CA VAL A 47 17.94 -0.32 20.09
C VAL A 47 18.88 0.76 19.56
N ILE A 48 19.12 0.74 18.25
CA ILE A 48 19.81 1.80 17.53
C ILE A 48 18.71 2.62 16.87
N ALA A 49 18.48 3.82 17.39
CA ALA A 49 17.52 4.74 16.81
C ALA A 49 17.98 5.12 15.39
N HIS A 50 17.18 4.75 14.40
CA HIS A 50 17.38 5.13 13.01
C HIS A 50 16.05 5.46 12.37
N VAL A 51 15.99 6.56 11.64
CA VAL A 51 14.80 7.02 10.93
C VAL A 51 15.09 6.96 9.43
N GLY A 52 14.42 6.05 8.73
CA GLY A 52 14.54 5.87 7.29
C GLY A 52 13.48 4.90 6.79
N ILE A 53 13.63 4.40 5.56
CA ILE A 53 12.67 3.43 4.98
C ILE A 53 12.62 2.10 5.78
N SER A 54 13.63 1.81 6.59
CA SER A 54 13.72 0.65 7.49
C SER A 54 14.44 1.02 8.80
N GLY A 55 14.60 0.05 9.71
CA GLY A 55 15.42 0.22 10.93
C GLY A 55 16.93 0.27 10.65
N ALA A 56 17.75 0.38 11.69
CA ALA A 56 19.21 0.46 11.55
C ALA A 56 19.87 -0.87 11.12
N VAL A 57 19.17 -1.98 11.31
CA VAL A 57 19.62 -3.33 10.95
C VAL A 57 18.52 -4.05 10.15
N PRO A 58 18.88 -5.05 9.33
CA PRO A 58 17.88 -5.84 8.61
C PRO A 58 16.89 -6.50 9.57
N GLN A 59 15.61 -6.26 9.37
CA GLN A 59 14.53 -6.81 10.19
C GLN A 59 13.69 -7.78 9.37
N VAL A 60 13.64 -9.04 9.79
CA VAL A 60 12.72 -10.01 9.21
C VAL A 60 11.39 -9.86 9.91
N ARG A 61 10.32 -9.63 9.14
CA ARG A 61 8.96 -9.50 9.66
C ARG A 61 8.12 -10.70 9.23
N THR A 62 6.97 -10.89 9.87
CA THR A 62 5.99 -11.93 9.50
C THR A 62 5.68 -11.93 8.00
N PHE A 63 5.41 -10.75 7.42
CA PHE A 63 5.14 -10.62 6.00
C PHE A 63 6.37 -10.90 5.12
N THR A 64 7.60 -10.66 5.61
CA THR A 64 8.83 -10.99 4.87
C THR A 64 8.90 -12.48 4.57
N ILE A 65 8.66 -13.31 5.59
CA ILE A 65 8.67 -14.78 5.47
C ILE A 65 7.53 -15.23 4.55
N VAL A 66 6.32 -14.74 4.78
CA VAL A 66 5.14 -15.12 3.97
C VAL A 66 5.36 -14.79 2.49
N LEU A 67 5.82 -13.58 2.17
CA LEU A 67 6.05 -13.16 0.80
C LEU A 67 7.15 -13.98 0.14
N PHE A 68 8.25 -14.28 0.84
CA PHE A 68 9.31 -15.12 0.32
C PHE A 68 8.82 -16.54 0.00
N LEU A 69 8.11 -17.18 0.94
CA LEU A 69 7.57 -18.54 0.75
C LEU A 69 6.56 -18.61 -0.40
N LEU A 70 5.68 -17.61 -0.52
CA LEU A 70 4.71 -17.54 -1.62
C LEU A 70 5.39 -17.29 -2.98
N ALA A 71 6.42 -16.45 -3.02
CA ALA A 71 7.19 -16.21 -4.24
C ALA A 71 7.95 -17.47 -4.67
N LEU A 72 8.59 -18.18 -3.72
CA LEU A 72 9.26 -19.46 -3.98
C LEU A 72 8.26 -20.51 -4.49
N ALA A 73 7.10 -20.64 -3.85
CA ALA A 73 6.06 -21.55 -4.29
C ALA A 73 5.55 -21.19 -5.70
N ALA A 74 5.37 -19.91 -6.00
CA ALA A 74 4.98 -19.46 -7.34
C ALA A 74 6.06 -19.80 -8.38
N LEU A 75 7.34 -19.64 -8.05
CA LEU A 75 8.46 -19.97 -8.93
C LEU A 75 8.56 -21.47 -9.20
N VAL A 76 8.57 -22.30 -8.15
CA VAL A 76 8.67 -23.77 -8.24
C VAL A 76 7.49 -24.35 -9.01
N THR A 77 6.30 -23.78 -8.87
CA THR A 77 5.11 -24.23 -9.60
C THR A 77 4.97 -23.64 -11.00
N GLY A 78 5.93 -22.82 -11.47
CA GLY A 78 5.89 -22.15 -12.77
C GLY A 78 4.72 -21.17 -12.92
N ARG A 79 4.20 -20.65 -11.80
CA ARG A 79 3.00 -19.78 -11.75
C ARG A 79 3.32 -18.30 -11.77
N VAL A 80 4.60 -17.90 -11.87
CA VAL A 80 4.97 -16.50 -11.97
C VAL A 80 4.62 -15.97 -13.36
N PRO A 81 3.68 -15.02 -13.49
CA PRO A 81 3.37 -14.44 -14.78
C PRO A 81 4.53 -13.61 -15.34
N ARG A 82 4.57 -13.42 -16.67
CA ARG A 82 5.52 -12.50 -17.33
C ARG A 82 5.54 -11.09 -16.70
N THR A 83 4.37 -10.57 -16.31
CA THR A 83 4.25 -9.27 -15.63
C THR A 83 4.87 -9.23 -14.23
N GLY A 84 5.06 -10.39 -13.60
CA GLY A 84 5.80 -10.49 -12.34
C GLY A 84 7.28 -10.14 -12.51
N PHE A 85 7.86 -10.40 -13.68
CA PHE A 85 9.26 -10.08 -13.98
C PHE A 85 9.51 -8.60 -14.32
N LEU A 86 8.49 -7.74 -14.29
CA LEU A 86 8.69 -6.29 -14.51
C LEU A 86 9.59 -5.64 -13.45
N VAL A 87 9.66 -6.21 -12.24
CA VAL A 87 10.57 -5.75 -11.18
C VAL A 87 11.97 -6.37 -11.25
N LEU A 88 12.22 -7.31 -12.18
CA LEU A 88 13.52 -7.98 -12.29
C LEU A 88 14.67 -7.00 -12.59
N PRO A 89 14.54 -6.03 -13.52
CA PRO A 89 15.60 -5.04 -13.75
C PRO A 89 15.98 -4.27 -12.49
N PHE A 90 14.99 -3.90 -11.67
CA PHE A 90 15.24 -3.25 -10.38
C PHE A 90 15.98 -4.17 -9.40
N GLY A 91 15.60 -5.44 -9.31
CA GLY A 91 16.31 -6.43 -8.48
C GLY A 91 17.77 -6.63 -8.91
N VAL A 92 18.03 -6.67 -10.22
CA VAL A 92 19.40 -6.74 -10.77
C VAL A 92 20.19 -5.47 -10.42
N TRP A 93 19.57 -4.29 -10.53
CA TRP A 93 20.19 -3.03 -10.12
C TRP A 93 20.54 -3.02 -8.62
N LEU A 94 19.63 -3.44 -7.74
CA LEU A 94 19.90 -3.52 -6.31
C LEU A 94 21.08 -4.44 -6.00
N ALA A 95 21.17 -5.61 -6.65
CA ALA A 95 22.27 -6.56 -6.45
C ALA A 95 23.62 -6.00 -6.94
N PHE A 96 23.61 -5.35 -8.12
CA PHE A 96 24.80 -4.70 -8.66
C PHE A 96 25.26 -3.54 -7.76
N ALA A 97 24.38 -2.59 -7.45
CA ALA A 97 24.71 -1.43 -6.65
C ALA A 97 25.14 -1.81 -5.22
N ALA A 98 24.53 -2.82 -4.60
CA ALA A 98 24.93 -3.32 -3.29
C ALA A 98 26.34 -3.91 -3.25
N THR A 99 26.84 -4.47 -4.36
CA THR A 99 28.16 -5.11 -4.39
C THR A 99 29.25 -4.19 -4.93
N GLN A 100 28.91 -3.23 -5.78
CA GLN A 100 29.88 -2.41 -6.50
C GLN A 100 29.90 -0.94 -6.08
N ILE A 101 28.80 -0.42 -5.51
CA ILE A 101 28.63 1.03 -5.34
C ILE A 101 28.39 1.42 -3.89
N TRP A 102 27.35 0.86 -3.26
CA TRP A 102 26.92 1.27 -1.93
C TRP A 102 27.80 0.67 -0.83
N PRO A 103 27.97 1.40 0.29
CA PRO A 103 28.76 0.89 1.40
C PRO A 103 28.04 -0.31 2.05
N SER A 104 28.81 -1.33 2.41
CA SER A 104 28.28 -2.52 3.10
C SER A 104 28.08 -2.24 4.59
N THR A 105 27.02 -1.51 4.91
CA THR A 105 26.63 -1.20 6.30
C THR A 105 25.32 -1.91 6.67
N PRO A 106 25.06 -2.19 7.96
CA PRO A 106 23.79 -2.74 8.40
C PRO A 106 22.56 -1.90 7.99
N ILE A 107 22.72 -0.57 7.96
CA ILE A 107 21.67 0.38 7.56
C ILE A 107 21.30 0.18 6.09
N VAL A 108 22.30 0.10 5.22
CA VAL A 108 22.11 -0.16 3.78
C VAL A 108 21.50 -1.53 3.55
N HIS A 109 21.98 -2.56 4.25
CA HIS A 109 21.40 -3.90 4.17
C HIS A 109 19.93 -3.93 4.62
N ALA A 110 19.55 -3.12 5.62
CA ALA A 110 18.16 -3.00 6.06
C ALA A 110 17.26 -2.37 4.98
N GLY A 111 17.77 -1.37 4.27
CA GLY A 111 17.09 -0.76 3.12
C GLY A 111 16.99 -1.71 1.92
N LEU A 112 18.07 -2.44 1.61
CA LEU A 112 18.09 -3.45 0.55
C LEU A 112 17.05 -4.55 0.80
N LEU A 113 16.96 -5.06 2.04
CA LEU A 113 15.93 -6.02 2.42
C LEU A 113 14.53 -5.43 2.20
N GLN A 114 14.28 -4.20 2.66
CA GLN A 114 12.99 -3.53 2.53
C GLN A 114 12.55 -3.39 1.06
N LEU A 115 13.43 -2.87 0.19
CA LEU A 115 13.15 -2.70 -1.24
C LEU A 115 12.98 -4.06 -1.95
N SER A 116 13.79 -5.06 -1.58
CA SER A 116 13.68 -6.43 -2.11
C SER A 116 12.35 -7.08 -1.73
N VAL A 117 11.89 -6.92 -0.48
CA VAL A 117 10.56 -7.41 -0.06
C VAL A 117 9.45 -6.71 -0.85
N GLY A 118 9.60 -5.42 -1.16
CA GLY A 118 8.69 -4.72 -2.09
C GLY A 118 8.65 -5.37 -3.48
N ALA A 119 9.80 -5.68 -4.08
CA ALA A 119 9.87 -6.37 -5.37
C ALA A 119 9.25 -7.78 -5.30
N ILE A 120 9.52 -8.54 -4.24
CA ILE A 120 8.91 -9.86 -4.02
C ILE A 120 7.39 -9.73 -3.88
N ALA A 121 6.90 -8.72 -3.16
CA ALA A 121 5.48 -8.47 -2.99
C ALA A 121 4.76 -8.22 -4.32
N TRP A 122 5.40 -7.54 -5.28
CA TRP A 122 4.89 -7.40 -6.64
C TRP A 122 4.74 -8.76 -7.35
N VAL A 123 5.77 -9.61 -7.29
CA VAL A 123 5.76 -10.96 -7.88
C VAL A 123 4.63 -11.80 -7.29
N VAL A 124 4.47 -11.77 -5.96
CA VAL A 124 3.38 -12.47 -5.27
C VAL A 124 2.02 -11.91 -5.67
N GLY A 125 1.87 -10.58 -5.69
CA GLY A 125 0.64 -9.89 -6.08
C GLY A 125 0.20 -10.28 -7.49
N THR A 126 1.10 -10.21 -8.47
CA THR A 126 0.80 -10.61 -9.85
C THR A 126 0.44 -12.09 -9.99
N SER A 127 1.07 -12.97 -9.21
CA SER A 127 0.80 -14.41 -9.24
C SER A 127 -0.57 -14.76 -8.63
N LEU A 128 -0.95 -14.09 -7.55
CA LEU A 128 -2.21 -14.32 -6.84
C LEU A 128 -3.41 -13.58 -7.47
N GLY A 129 -3.18 -12.43 -8.11
CA GLY A 129 -4.25 -11.64 -8.74
C GLY A 129 -4.88 -12.28 -9.98
N ALA A 130 -4.35 -13.39 -10.49
CA ALA A 130 -4.92 -14.08 -11.65
C ALA A 130 -6.26 -14.77 -11.36
N SER A 131 -6.64 -14.98 -10.08
CA SER A 131 -7.85 -15.73 -9.69
C SER A 131 -9.09 -14.92 -9.33
N ILE A 132 -9.05 -13.60 -9.48
CA ILE A 132 -10.05 -12.68 -8.89
C ILE A 132 -11.46 -12.82 -9.50
N GLN A 133 -11.57 -13.46 -10.66
CA GLN A 133 -12.83 -13.57 -11.38
C GLN A 133 -13.86 -14.49 -10.73
N ASP A 134 -13.43 -15.33 -9.80
CA ASP A 134 -14.36 -16.17 -9.06
C ASP A 134 -15.15 -15.30 -8.07
N ASP A 135 -16.46 -15.17 -8.29
CA ASP A 135 -17.38 -14.43 -7.42
C ASP A 135 -17.29 -14.93 -5.96
N ARG A 136 -17.04 -16.23 -5.73
CA ARG A 136 -16.82 -16.76 -4.38
C ARG A 136 -15.59 -16.14 -3.73
N LEU A 137 -14.50 -16.01 -4.49
CA LEU A 137 -13.26 -15.39 -4.01
C LEU A 137 -13.41 -13.89 -3.83
N ALA A 138 -14.13 -13.21 -4.72
CA ALA A 138 -14.45 -11.80 -4.60
C ALA A 138 -15.25 -11.51 -3.32
N ARG A 139 -16.27 -12.32 -3.00
CA ARG A 139 -17.05 -12.22 -1.75
C ARG A 139 -16.17 -12.49 -0.52
N ALA A 140 -15.32 -13.52 -0.57
CA ALA A 140 -14.41 -13.85 0.52
C ALA A 140 -13.40 -12.72 0.76
N LEU A 141 -12.91 -12.09 -0.31
CA LEU A 141 -12.02 -10.92 -0.24
C LEU A 141 -12.73 -9.70 0.34
N THR A 142 -14.00 -9.45 -0.04
CA THR A 142 -14.81 -8.40 0.58
C THR A 142 -14.92 -8.61 2.09
N LEU A 143 -15.21 -9.83 2.53
CA LEU A 143 -15.29 -10.16 3.96
C LEU A 143 -13.96 -9.97 4.68
N LEU A 144 -12.86 -10.41 4.07
CA LEU A 144 -11.52 -10.25 4.63
C LEU A 144 -11.18 -8.77 4.83
N ILE A 145 -11.35 -7.94 3.80
CA ILE A 145 -10.98 -6.52 3.87
C ILE A 145 -11.92 -5.77 4.81
N ALA A 146 -13.23 -6.05 4.76
CA ALA A 146 -14.19 -5.48 5.71
C ALA A 146 -13.84 -5.87 7.15
N GLY A 147 -13.40 -7.10 7.39
CA GLY A 147 -12.89 -7.57 8.68
C GLY A 147 -11.65 -6.81 9.14
N ILE A 148 -10.66 -6.61 8.25
CA ILE A 148 -9.46 -5.80 8.54
C ILE A 148 -9.87 -4.37 8.93
N VAL A 149 -10.75 -3.73 8.16
CA VAL A 149 -11.22 -2.37 8.45
C VAL A 149 -11.98 -2.32 9.77
N ALA A 150 -12.88 -3.27 10.04
CA ALA A 150 -13.62 -3.35 11.29
C ALA A 150 -12.69 -3.47 12.49
N ILE A 151 -11.65 -4.31 12.39
CA ILE A 151 -10.62 -4.42 13.43
C ILE A 151 -9.89 -3.08 13.63
N GLN A 152 -9.51 -2.38 12.55
CA GLN A 152 -8.89 -1.06 12.69
C GLN A 152 -9.81 -0.05 13.37
N VAL A 153 -11.10 -0.02 13.01
CA VAL A 153 -12.10 0.85 13.66
C VAL A 153 -12.15 0.57 15.15
N VAL A 154 -12.33 -0.70 15.54
CA VAL A 154 -12.41 -1.10 16.95
C VAL A 154 -11.13 -0.73 17.71
N VAL A 155 -9.96 -1.09 17.18
CA VAL A 155 -8.67 -0.80 17.82
C VAL A 155 -8.46 0.71 17.96
N CYS A 156 -8.72 1.50 16.91
CA CYS A 156 -8.57 2.95 16.96
C CYS A 156 -9.54 3.60 17.95
N THR A 157 -10.79 3.14 18.03
CA THR A 157 -11.77 3.64 19.02
C THR A 157 -11.33 3.29 20.44
N LEU A 158 -10.82 2.08 20.68
CA LEU A 158 -10.31 1.70 22.00
C LEU A 158 -9.05 2.50 22.38
N GLN A 159 -8.13 2.73 21.45
CA GLN A 159 -6.96 3.59 21.66
C GLN A 159 -7.37 5.02 21.99
N PHE A 160 -8.33 5.58 21.26
CA PHE A 160 -8.88 6.91 21.54
C PHE A 160 -9.54 6.99 22.92
N ALA A 161 -10.15 5.89 23.38
CA ALA A 161 -10.69 5.76 24.74
C ALA A 161 -9.62 5.50 25.82
N GLY A 162 -8.33 5.53 25.48
CA GLY A 162 -7.22 5.38 26.42
C GLY A 162 -6.79 3.94 26.69
N VAL A 163 -7.30 2.95 25.95
CA VAL A 163 -6.85 1.56 26.09
C VAL A 163 -5.48 1.42 25.40
N PRO A 164 -4.43 0.94 26.11
CA PRO A 164 -3.05 0.93 25.61
C PRO A 164 -2.78 -0.25 24.65
N ILE A 165 -3.59 -0.39 23.60
CA ILE A 165 -3.36 -1.36 22.52
C ILE A 165 -2.26 -0.79 21.62
N ASN A 166 -1.19 -1.54 21.38
CA ASN A 166 -0.10 -1.12 20.46
C ASN A 166 0.40 0.32 20.76
N ALA A 167 0.63 0.59 22.05
CA ALA A 167 1.02 1.91 22.53
C ALA A 167 2.31 2.39 21.83
N LEU A 168 2.30 3.66 21.42
CA LEU A 168 3.48 4.32 20.88
C LEU A 168 4.56 4.45 21.97
N ALA A 169 5.83 4.46 21.57
CA ALA A 169 6.90 4.78 22.52
C ALA A 169 6.66 6.18 23.11
N SER A 170 7.04 6.42 24.38
CA SER A 170 6.79 7.70 25.06
C SER A 170 7.29 8.91 24.25
N THR A 171 8.49 8.81 23.69
CA THR A 171 9.08 9.85 22.84
C THR A 171 8.26 10.13 21.57
N GLU A 172 7.64 9.11 20.99
CA GLU A 172 6.76 9.28 19.83
C GLU A 172 5.39 9.84 20.26
N SER A 173 4.89 9.41 21.41
CA SER A 173 3.64 9.91 22.00
C SER A 173 3.71 11.41 22.29
N ASP A 174 4.85 11.91 22.78
CA ASP A 174 5.04 13.34 23.06
C ASP A 174 4.97 14.19 21.79
N ILE A 175 5.49 13.66 20.67
CA ILE A 175 5.49 14.34 19.37
C ILE A 175 4.13 14.22 18.67
N LEU A 176 3.51 13.04 18.74
CA LEU A 176 2.29 12.73 18.01
C LEU A 176 1.03 13.17 18.78
N GLY A 177 1.11 13.37 20.10
CA GLY A 177 -0.03 13.69 20.95
C GLY A 177 -1.05 12.54 20.99
N GLY A 178 -2.35 12.88 21.07
CA GLY A 178 -3.45 11.91 21.16
C GLY A 178 -3.79 11.12 19.89
N ARG A 179 -2.88 11.04 18.92
CA ARG A 179 -3.13 10.39 17.62
C ARG A 179 -3.10 8.87 17.75
N VAL A 180 -4.08 8.21 17.15
CA VAL A 180 -4.15 6.74 17.18
C VAL A 180 -3.39 6.12 16.00
N ASN A 181 -2.76 4.97 16.22
CA ASN A 181 -1.97 4.24 15.22
C ASN A 181 -2.62 2.91 14.78
N GLY A 182 -3.74 2.51 15.36
CA GLY A 182 -4.40 1.24 15.07
C GLY A 182 -3.49 0.05 15.37
N THR A 183 -3.48 -0.95 14.51
CA THR A 183 -2.49 -2.05 14.58
C THR A 183 -1.18 -1.76 13.83
N SER A 184 -1.00 -0.52 13.38
CA SER A 184 0.21 -0.07 12.68
C SER A 184 1.16 0.59 13.67
N ASN A 185 2.46 0.66 13.33
CA ASN A 185 3.44 1.30 14.21
C ASN A 185 3.38 2.84 14.19
N HIS A 186 2.58 3.45 13.32
CA HIS A 186 2.51 4.91 13.19
C HIS A 186 1.14 5.35 12.60
N PRO A 187 0.53 6.47 13.05
CA PRO A 187 -0.75 6.97 12.53
C PRO A 187 -0.75 7.21 11.01
N ASN A 188 0.34 7.80 10.49
CA ASN A 188 0.52 7.98 9.05
C ASN A 188 0.62 6.66 8.26
N ASN A 189 1.05 5.55 8.87
CA ASN A 189 1.13 4.25 8.21
C ASN A 189 -0.25 3.58 8.18
N LEU A 190 -1.03 3.70 9.27
CA LEU A 190 -2.43 3.30 9.30
C LEU A 190 -3.22 3.94 8.14
N GLY A 191 -3.11 5.25 7.96
CA GLY A 191 -3.83 5.93 6.88
C GLY A 191 -3.40 5.49 5.47
N LYS A 192 -2.10 5.22 5.24
CA LYS A 192 -1.60 4.69 3.96
C LYS A 192 -2.11 3.28 3.70
N MET A 193 -2.13 2.43 4.73
CA MET A 193 -2.65 1.09 4.65
C MET A 193 -4.13 1.09 4.25
N LEU A 194 -4.97 1.87 4.92
CA LEU A 194 -6.39 2.00 4.58
C LEU A 194 -6.59 2.52 3.16
N PHE A 195 -5.82 3.53 2.77
CA PHE A 195 -5.82 4.05 1.40
C PHE A 195 -5.48 2.98 0.36
N LEU A 196 -4.42 2.19 0.58
CA LEU A 196 -4.02 1.13 -0.34
C LEU A 196 -5.03 -0.02 -0.40
N LEU A 197 -5.78 -0.29 0.68
CA LEU A 197 -6.87 -1.27 0.67
C LEU A 197 -8.01 -0.90 -0.31
N LEU A 198 -8.15 0.37 -0.70
CA LEU A 198 -9.13 0.79 -1.71
C LEU A 198 -8.90 0.15 -3.09
N ILE A 199 -7.65 -0.17 -3.44
CA ILE A 199 -7.31 -0.83 -4.71
C ILE A 199 -8.04 -2.17 -4.84
N PHE A 200 -8.23 -2.87 -3.72
CA PHE A 200 -8.96 -4.12 -3.67
C PHE A 200 -10.47 -3.89 -3.48
N LEU A 201 -10.85 -2.92 -2.65
CA LEU A 201 -12.23 -2.76 -2.18
C LEU A 201 -13.15 -2.11 -3.23
N LEU A 202 -12.65 -1.12 -3.98
CA LEU A 202 -13.46 -0.38 -4.95
C LEU A 202 -14.01 -1.28 -6.08
N PRO A 203 -13.20 -2.15 -6.73
CA PRO A 203 -13.73 -3.07 -7.75
C PRO A 203 -14.85 -3.98 -7.23
N LEU A 204 -14.77 -4.37 -5.95
CA LEU A 204 -15.76 -5.20 -5.27
C LEU A 204 -17.08 -4.46 -5.01
N THR A 205 -17.17 -3.15 -5.17
CA THR A 205 -18.50 -2.51 -5.15
C THR A 205 -19.30 -2.84 -6.40
N GLU A 206 -18.67 -3.28 -7.50
CA GLU A 206 -19.34 -3.54 -8.79
C GLU A 206 -19.38 -5.02 -9.18
N GLN A 207 -18.47 -5.85 -8.68
CA GLN A 207 -18.27 -7.22 -9.19
C GLN A 207 -19.00 -8.32 -8.42
N VAL A 208 -19.43 -8.07 -7.18
CA VAL A 208 -20.11 -9.06 -6.33
C VAL A 208 -21.60 -8.75 -6.20
N SER A 209 -22.34 -9.68 -5.59
CA SER A 209 -23.76 -9.48 -5.32
C SER A 209 -24.04 -8.21 -4.49
N GLN A 210 -25.25 -7.65 -4.64
CA GLN A 210 -25.63 -6.37 -4.03
C GLN A 210 -25.37 -6.31 -2.52
N ARG A 211 -25.52 -7.42 -1.79
CA ARG A 211 -25.21 -7.50 -0.35
C ARG A 211 -23.73 -7.26 -0.07
N PHE A 212 -22.85 -7.93 -0.80
CA PHE A 212 -21.40 -7.78 -0.61
C PHE A 212 -20.89 -6.46 -1.19
N ALA A 213 -21.51 -5.94 -2.25
CA ALA A 213 -21.22 -4.59 -2.75
C ALA A 213 -21.53 -3.51 -1.69
N LYS A 214 -22.67 -3.64 -0.99
CA LYS A 214 -23.00 -2.77 0.15
C LYS A 214 -21.99 -2.92 1.28
N LEU A 215 -21.55 -4.14 1.60
CA LEU A 215 -20.52 -4.37 2.60
C LEU A 215 -19.18 -3.72 2.21
N ALA A 216 -18.76 -3.84 0.95
CA ALA A 216 -17.56 -3.20 0.44
C ALA A 216 -17.64 -1.67 0.56
N LEU A 217 -18.79 -1.10 0.18
CA LEU A 217 -19.09 0.32 0.34
C LEU A 217 -19.05 0.76 1.81
N SER A 218 -19.71 0.02 2.71
CA SER A 218 -19.70 0.30 4.14
C SER A 218 -18.30 0.22 4.73
N ALA A 219 -17.48 -0.75 4.32
CA ALA A 219 -16.09 -0.84 4.73
C ALA A 219 -15.28 0.37 4.25
N ALA A 220 -15.46 0.81 3.00
CA ALA A 220 -14.76 1.98 2.45
C ALA A 220 -15.13 3.26 3.23
N VAL A 221 -16.40 3.42 3.58
CA VAL A 221 -16.87 4.54 4.42
C VAL A 221 -16.34 4.43 5.86
N ALA A 222 -16.34 3.23 6.44
CA ALA A 222 -15.87 3.00 7.80
C ALA A 222 -14.37 3.35 7.98
N MET A 223 -13.57 3.33 6.91
CA MET A 223 -12.16 3.78 6.95
C MET A 223 -12.01 5.24 7.40
N PHE A 224 -13.02 6.10 7.26
CA PHE A 224 -12.95 7.48 7.72
C PHE A 224 -12.82 7.61 9.24
N VAL A 225 -13.32 6.64 10.02
CA VAL A 225 -13.20 6.65 11.49
C VAL A 225 -11.72 6.58 11.92
N PRO A 226 -10.96 5.52 11.61
CA PRO A 226 -9.54 5.47 11.95
C PRO A 226 -8.71 6.57 11.27
N LEU A 227 -9.08 7.04 10.07
CA LEU A 227 -8.39 8.17 9.42
C LEU A 227 -8.55 9.49 10.17
N ALA A 228 -9.75 9.77 10.67
CA ALA A 228 -10.04 10.96 11.47
C ALA A 228 -9.27 10.91 12.80
N LEU A 229 -9.34 9.78 13.51
CA LEU A 229 -8.64 9.59 14.80
C LEU A 229 -7.11 9.59 14.65
N ALA A 230 -6.59 9.17 13.49
CA ALA A 230 -5.15 9.21 13.20
C ALA A 230 -4.64 10.62 12.82
N GLU A 231 -5.54 11.59 12.62
CA GLU A 231 -5.28 12.98 12.20
C GLU A 231 -4.40 13.08 10.93
N GLY A 232 -4.46 12.08 10.05
CA GLY A 232 -3.60 12.00 8.86
C GLY A 232 -4.13 12.80 7.67
N ARG A 233 -3.94 14.13 7.64
CA ARG A 233 -4.46 15.05 6.60
C ARG A 233 -4.29 14.54 5.15
N ALA A 234 -3.06 14.20 4.77
CA ALA A 234 -2.76 13.75 3.40
C ALA A 234 -3.42 12.40 3.06
N ASN A 235 -3.43 11.46 4.01
CA ASN A 235 -4.07 10.15 3.82
C ASN A 235 -5.60 10.30 3.72
N PHE A 236 -6.18 11.16 4.55
CA PHE A 236 -7.61 11.48 4.50
C PHE A 236 -7.99 12.09 3.15
N ALA A 237 -7.26 13.10 2.69
CA ALA A 237 -7.46 13.73 1.39
C ALA A 237 -7.30 12.72 0.23
N ALA A 238 -6.34 11.79 0.34
CA ALA A 238 -6.12 10.77 -0.68
C ALA A 238 -7.26 9.75 -0.77
N VAL A 239 -7.80 9.29 0.37
CA VAL A 239 -9.00 8.43 0.39
C VAL A 239 -10.20 9.17 -0.16
N LEU A 240 -10.42 10.41 0.27
CA LEU A 240 -11.50 11.25 -0.24
C LEU A 240 -11.42 11.42 -1.77
N ALA A 241 -10.25 11.80 -2.29
CA ALA A 241 -10.03 11.96 -3.73
C ALA A 241 -10.28 10.65 -4.49
N ALA A 242 -9.82 9.51 -3.96
CA ALA A 242 -10.05 8.22 -4.58
C ALA A 242 -11.54 7.85 -4.65
N LEU A 243 -12.31 8.09 -3.58
CA LEU A 243 -13.75 7.81 -3.55
C LEU A 243 -14.56 8.73 -4.49
N VAL A 244 -14.19 10.02 -4.55
CA VAL A 244 -14.79 10.98 -5.49
C VAL A 244 -14.50 10.57 -6.92
N LEU A 245 -13.23 10.32 -7.27
CA LEU A 245 -12.85 9.91 -8.61
C LEU A 245 -13.46 8.57 -9.00
N TRP A 246 -13.51 7.60 -8.10
CA TRP A 246 -14.23 6.34 -8.31
C TRP A 246 -15.68 6.59 -8.71
N SER A 247 -16.40 7.41 -7.94
CA SER A 247 -17.80 7.76 -8.19
C SER A 247 -18.03 8.46 -9.53
N LEU A 248 -17.10 9.32 -9.93
CA LEU A 248 -17.12 10.04 -11.22
C LEU A 248 -16.82 9.10 -12.40
N LEU A 249 -15.91 8.14 -12.22
CA LEU A 249 -15.49 7.22 -13.27
C LEU A 249 -16.45 6.04 -13.44
N THR A 250 -17.27 5.71 -12.45
CA THR A 250 -18.30 4.66 -12.56
C THR A 250 -19.39 5.08 -13.57
N PRO A 251 -19.74 4.27 -14.58
CA PRO A 251 -20.71 4.62 -15.63
C PRO A 251 -22.07 5.12 -15.11
N LYS A 252 -22.67 6.09 -15.83
CA LYS A 252 -24.01 6.62 -15.54
C LYS A 252 -25.03 5.47 -15.64
N GLY A 253 -25.95 5.37 -14.68
CA GLY A 253 -26.95 4.29 -14.59
C GLY A 253 -26.56 3.11 -13.68
N ARG A 254 -25.26 2.96 -13.35
CA ARG A 254 -24.83 1.99 -12.33
C ARG A 254 -24.67 2.68 -10.97
N GLN A 255 -25.41 2.17 -9.98
CA GLN A 255 -25.20 2.43 -8.54
C GLN A 255 -25.27 3.91 -8.10
N MET A 256 -26.29 4.65 -8.54
CA MET A 256 -26.50 6.03 -8.10
C MET A 256 -26.53 6.19 -6.57
N GLY A 257 -27.09 5.20 -5.86
CA GLY A 257 -27.07 5.16 -4.39
C GLY A 257 -25.66 5.09 -3.81
N ALA A 258 -24.74 4.30 -4.38
CA ALA A 258 -23.36 4.21 -3.89
C ALA A 258 -22.61 5.55 -4.09
N LYS A 259 -22.84 6.23 -5.22
CA LYS A 259 -22.27 7.56 -5.48
C LYS A 259 -22.72 8.58 -4.45
N LEU A 260 -24.02 8.61 -4.14
CA LEU A 260 -24.58 9.48 -3.11
C LEU A 260 -23.99 9.15 -1.73
N VAL A 261 -23.91 7.87 -1.37
CA VAL A 261 -23.29 7.45 -0.10
C VAL A 261 -21.85 7.93 -0.02
N PHE A 262 -21.01 7.72 -1.05
CA PHE A 262 -19.64 8.20 -1.03
C PHE A 262 -19.53 9.71 -0.87
N LEU A 263 -20.34 10.48 -1.61
CA LEU A 263 -20.34 11.95 -1.53
C LEU A 263 -20.84 12.44 -0.16
N CYS A 264 -21.93 11.88 0.36
CA CYS A 264 -22.44 12.24 1.68
C CYS A 264 -21.46 11.87 2.79
N SER A 265 -20.87 10.67 2.75
CA SER A 265 -19.85 10.24 3.71
C SER A 265 -18.60 11.11 3.64
N ALA A 266 -18.18 11.51 2.44
CA ALA A 266 -17.11 12.46 2.23
C ALA A 266 -17.39 13.82 2.90
N VAL A 267 -18.58 14.39 2.65
CA VAL A 267 -19.00 15.65 3.26
C VAL A 267 -19.04 15.54 4.78
N VAL A 268 -19.67 14.50 5.32
CA VAL A 268 -19.74 14.25 6.76
C VAL A 268 -18.35 14.11 7.37
N ALA A 269 -17.45 13.34 6.73
CA ALA A 269 -16.09 13.15 7.23
C ALA A 269 -15.32 14.48 7.25
N VAL A 270 -15.45 15.31 6.20
CA VAL A 270 -14.84 16.65 6.13
C VAL A 270 -15.41 17.55 7.21
N LEU A 271 -16.73 17.55 7.43
CA LEU A 271 -17.36 18.38 8.48
C LEU A 271 -16.91 17.97 9.89
N LEU A 272 -16.84 16.66 10.15
CA LEU A 272 -16.42 16.13 11.45
C LEU A 272 -14.94 16.35 11.74
N SER A 273 -14.08 16.34 10.72
CA SER A 273 -12.63 16.50 10.87
C SER A 273 -12.12 17.91 10.58
N GLY A 274 -12.98 18.79 10.05
CA GLY A 274 -12.61 20.09 9.50
C GLY A 274 -11.97 21.01 10.55
N ALA A 275 -12.56 21.10 11.74
CA ALA A 275 -12.01 21.92 12.83
C ALA A 275 -10.61 21.46 13.27
N VAL A 276 -10.41 20.14 13.39
CA VAL A 276 -9.10 19.54 13.73
C VAL A 276 -8.07 19.86 12.66
N PHE A 277 -8.45 19.75 11.38
CA PHE A 277 -7.55 20.06 10.28
C PHE A 277 -7.22 21.54 10.18
N LEU A 278 -8.19 22.44 10.38
CA LEU A 278 -7.96 23.89 10.40
C LEU A 278 -7.00 24.26 11.53
N ALA A 279 -7.24 23.78 12.76
CA ALA A 279 -6.32 24.01 13.88
C ALA A 279 -4.89 23.51 13.59
N ARG A 280 -4.75 22.38 12.87
CA ARG A 280 -3.44 21.88 12.42
C ARG A 280 -2.82 22.67 11.28
N PHE A 281 -3.61 23.32 10.43
CA PHE A 281 -3.09 24.25 9.42
C PHE A 281 -2.64 25.56 10.06
N ASP A 282 -3.38 26.04 11.06
CA ASP A 282 -3.02 27.26 11.78
C ASP A 282 -1.77 27.07 12.65
N ALA A 283 -1.65 25.91 13.31
CA ALA A 283 -0.48 25.56 14.11
C ALA A 283 0.78 25.29 13.27
N ASP A 284 0.61 24.87 12.01
CA ASP A 284 1.71 24.52 11.12
C ASP A 284 1.40 24.84 9.65
N PRO A 285 1.40 26.14 9.26
CA PRO A 285 0.98 26.57 7.93
C PRO A 285 2.00 26.22 6.84
N SER A 286 3.28 26.13 7.19
CA SER A 286 4.37 25.77 6.26
C SER A 286 4.66 24.27 6.22
N GLY A 287 4.02 23.47 7.09
CA GLY A 287 4.32 22.05 7.23
C GLY A 287 5.63 21.77 7.97
N GLY A 288 6.11 22.73 8.77
CA GLY A 288 7.25 22.63 9.65
C GLY A 288 8.56 22.71 8.89
N VAL A 289 9.48 21.80 9.19
CA VAL A 289 10.82 21.73 8.57
C VAL A 289 10.82 21.17 7.14
N ARG A 290 9.64 20.92 6.54
CA ARG A 290 9.51 20.28 5.21
C ARG A 290 10.25 21.01 4.08
N PRO A 291 10.15 22.35 3.92
CA PRO A 291 10.90 23.04 2.88
C PRO A 291 12.41 22.91 3.07
N GLN A 292 12.89 22.94 4.31
CA GLN A 292 14.31 22.81 4.65
C GLN A 292 14.84 21.42 4.32
N ILE A 293 14.18 20.35 4.77
CA ILE A 293 14.63 18.97 4.48
C ILE A 293 14.51 18.62 2.98
N LEU A 294 13.55 19.22 2.27
CA LEU A 294 13.46 19.09 0.82
C LEU A 294 14.63 19.79 0.13
N ALA A 295 14.96 21.02 0.55
CA ALA A 295 16.11 21.74 0.01
C ALA A 295 17.43 21.00 0.25
N ILE A 296 17.63 20.40 1.43
CA ILE A 296 18.77 19.54 1.74
C ILE A 296 18.84 18.36 0.75
N ALA A 297 17.73 17.64 0.55
CA ALA A 297 17.69 16.51 -0.37
C ALA A 297 18.00 16.91 -1.82
N MET A 298 17.47 18.04 -2.26
CA MET A 298 17.70 18.55 -3.63
C MET A 298 19.15 18.97 -3.87
N ARG A 299 19.88 19.40 -2.84
CA ARG A 299 21.34 19.64 -2.92
C ARG A 299 22.16 18.35 -2.92
N ALA A 300 21.64 17.29 -2.31
CA ALA A 300 22.34 16.01 -2.22
C ALA A 300 22.24 15.17 -3.50
N ILE A 301 21.12 15.22 -4.22
CA ILE A 301 20.91 14.43 -5.45
C ILE A 301 22.02 14.64 -6.49
N PRO A 302 22.47 15.87 -6.81
CA PRO A 302 23.56 16.09 -7.75
C PRO A 302 24.91 15.47 -7.35
N LEU A 303 25.12 15.13 -6.08
CA LEU A 303 26.36 14.48 -5.60
C LEU A 303 26.42 12.99 -5.93
N HIS A 304 25.24 12.34 -6.04
CA HIS A 304 25.09 10.91 -6.37
C HIS A 304 23.92 10.70 -7.34
N PRO A 305 23.97 11.29 -8.56
CA PRO A 305 22.79 11.44 -9.40
C PRO A 305 22.27 10.10 -9.96
N PHE A 306 23.16 9.14 -10.23
CA PHE A 306 22.78 7.89 -10.90
C PHE A 306 22.56 6.73 -9.92
N ASP A 307 23.32 6.72 -8.83
CA ASP A 307 23.44 5.63 -7.88
C ASP A 307 22.84 5.93 -6.50
N GLY A 308 22.75 7.20 -6.12
CA GLY A 308 22.29 7.59 -4.78
C GLY A 308 23.23 7.14 -3.67
N VAL A 309 22.86 7.44 -2.42
CA VAL A 309 23.73 7.18 -1.25
C VAL A 309 23.56 5.78 -0.63
N GLY A 310 22.68 4.96 -1.20
CA GLY A 310 22.31 3.66 -0.67
C GLY A 310 20.91 3.67 -0.02
N PRO A 311 20.11 2.61 -0.20
CA PRO A 311 18.82 2.43 0.46
C PRO A 311 18.93 2.63 1.97
N ASN A 312 17.98 3.36 2.55
CA ASN A 312 17.91 3.66 3.98
C ASN A 312 19.09 4.47 4.56
N ASN A 313 20.03 4.94 3.73
CA ASN A 313 21.26 5.60 4.17
C ASN A 313 21.21 7.14 4.06
N TYR A 314 20.13 7.71 3.51
CA TYR A 314 19.98 9.15 3.31
C TYR A 314 20.22 9.96 4.58
N VAL A 315 19.63 9.53 5.71
CA VAL A 315 19.75 10.29 6.96
C VAL A 315 21.17 10.25 7.51
N THR A 316 21.83 9.09 7.43
CA THR A 316 23.18 8.88 7.92
C THR A 316 24.21 9.65 7.10
N GLU A 317 24.10 9.61 5.76
CA GLU A 317 25.10 10.19 4.86
C GLU A 317 24.89 11.68 4.59
N ILE A 318 23.63 12.12 4.46
CA ILE A 318 23.30 13.48 4.00
C ILE A 318 22.70 14.31 5.13
N ALA A 319 21.60 13.84 5.72
CA ALA A 319 20.86 14.67 6.66
C ALA A 319 21.73 15.06 7.86
N SER A 320 22.50 14.10 8.41
CA SER A 320 23.36 14.31 9.57
C SER A 320 24.43 15.39 9.34
N ARG A 321 25.04 15.45 8.15
CA ARG A 321 26.06 16.43 7.77
C ARG A 321 25.51 17.85 7.71
N GLU A 322 24.23 17.97 7.37
CA GLU A 322 23.50 19.24 7.26
C GLU A 322 22.71 19.55 8.56
N GLY A 323 22.96 18.82 9.65
CA GLY A 323 22.35 19.03 10.97
C GLY A 323 20.88 18.56 11.09
N SER A 324 20.42 17.69 10.19
CA SER A 324 19.08 17.09 10.21
C SER A 324 19.15 15.60 10.53
N PHE A 325 18.17 15.08 11.28
CA PHE A 325 18.08 13.66 11.63
C PHE A 325 16.81 13.01 11.08
N ILE A 326 16.19 13.65 10.10
CA ILE A 326 14.87 13.29 9.58
C ILE A 326 14.97 13.10 8.06
N PRO A 327 14.40 12.02 7.49
CA PRO A 327 14.39 11.84 6.04
C PRO A 327 13.52 12.90 5.36
N VAL A 328 13.84 13.18 4.08
CA VAL A 328 13.02 14.06 3.26
C VAL A 328 11.58 13.54 3.20
N HIS A 329 10.61 14.40 3.51
CA HIS A 329 9.18 14.04 3.54
C HIS A 329 8.54 14.01 2.15
N ASN A 330 9.23 13.39 1.19
CA ASN A 330 8.76 13.18 -0.17
C ASN A 330 9.33 11.84 -0.65
N THR A 331 8.47 10.86 -0.85
CA THR A 331 8.81 9.49 -1.27
C THR A 331 9.62 9.48 -2.56
N TYR A 332 9.27 10.32 -3.53
CA TYR A 332 9.93 10.34 -4.84
C TYR A 332 11.34 10.91 -4.73
N VAL A 333 11.49 12.01 -4.00
CA VAL A 333 12.81 12.63 -3.77
C VAL A 333 13.69 11.71 -2.91
N LEU A 334 13.13 11.06 -1.87
CA LEU A 334 13.87 10.11 -1.06
C LEU A 334 14.35 8.91 -1.88
N LEU A 335 13.48 8.35 -2.74
CA LEU A 335 13.85 7.23 -3.60
C LEU A 335 15.00 7.60 -4.54
N VAL A 336 14.97 8.79 -5.15
CA VAL A 336 16.07 9.29 -6.01
C VAL A 336 17.33 9.52 -5.18
N ALA A 337 17.23 10.12 -3.99
CA ALA A 337 18.40 10.38 -3.15
C ALA A 337 19.06 9.07 -2.67
N GLU A 338 18.29 8.03 -2.37
CA GLU A 338 18.81 6.75 -1.87
C GLU A 338 19.26 5.79 -2.97
N THR A 339 18.57 5.77 -4.12
CA THR A 339 18.82 4.76 -5.18
C THR A 339 19.32 5.34 -6.50
N GLY A 340 19.45 6.67 -6.58
CA GLY A 340 19.77 7.41 -7.78
C GLY A 340 18.63 7.42 -8.80
N LEU A 341 18.83 8.15 -9.90
CA LEU A 341 17.86 8.21 -11.00
C LEU A 341 17.62 6.85 -11.65
N ILE A 342 18.65 6.00 -11.74
CA ILE A 342 18.53 4.66 -12.33
C ILE A 342 17.65 3.78 -11.46
N GLY A 343 17.96 3.68 -10.16
CA GLY A 343 17.17 2.87 -9.23
C GLY A 343 15.73 3.37 -9.11
N ALA A 344 15.52 4.68 -9.03
CA ALA A 344 14.20 5.26 -8.97
C ALA A 344 13.36 4.99 -10.22
N ALA A 345 13.94 5.12 -11.42
CA ALA A 345 13.27 4.83 -12.67
C ALA A 345 12.88 3.34 -12.79
N LEU A 346 13.79 2.43 -12.43
CA LEU A 346 13.53 0.99 -12.45
C LEU A 346 12.48 0.57 -11.41
N PHE A 347 12.44 1.21 -10.25
CA PHE A 347 11.42 0.97 -9.23
C PHE A 347 10.05 1.50 -9.64
N LEU A 348 9.97 2.73 -10.17
CA LEU A 348 8.72 3.37 -10.57
C LEU A 348 8.18 2.82 -11.90
N GLY A 349 9.02 2.23 -12.75
CA GLY A 349 8.66 1.70 -14.07
C GLY A 349 7.46 0.74 -14.06
N PRO A 350 7.44 -0.33 -13.23
CA PRO A 350 6.29 -1.23 -13.11
C PRO A 350 5.00 -0.52 -12.67
N ILE A 351 5.09 0.45 -11.77
CA ILE A 351 3.95 1.25 -11.30
C ILE A 351 3.43 2.14 -12.43
N ALA A 352 4.33 2.85 -13.13
CA ALA A 352 3.97 3.65 -14.30
C ALA A 352 3.32 2.80 -15.38
N TYR A 353 3.86 1.62 -15.68
CA TYR A 353 3.27 0.66 -16.61
C TYR A 353 1.84 0.26 -16.21
N LEU A 354 1.59 -0.02 -14.92
CA LEU A 354 0.24 -0.30 -14.43
C LEU A 354 -0.72 0.87 -14.69
N PHE A 355 -0.33 2.10 -14.35
CA PHE A 355 -1.17 3.28 -14.58
C PHE A 355 -1.46 3.52 -16.06
N LEU A 356 -0.44 3.45 -16.92
CA LEU A 356 -0.57 3.60 -18.37
C LEU A 356 -1.51 2.54 -18.97
N ARG A 357 -1.48 1.30 -18.45
CA ARG A 357 -2.39 0.23 -18.86
C ARG A 357 -3.81 0.40 -18.32
N ALA A 358 -3.96 0.97 -17.12
CA ALA A 358 -5.25 1.14 -16.46
C ALA A 358 -6.09 2.26 -17.09
N VAL A 359 -5.48 3.37 -17.50
CA VAL A 359 -6.20 4.54 -18.08
C VAL A 359 -7.17 4.17 -19.21
N PRO A 360 -6.76 3.48 -20.30
CA PRO A 360 -7.67 3.14 -21.38
C PRO A 360 -8.73 2.10 -20.97
N LEU A 361 -8.48 1.31 -19.92
CA LEU A 361 -9.37 0.25 -19.46
C LEU A 361 -10.35 0.72 -18.38
N ALA A 362 -10.16 1.89 -17.77
CA ALA A 362 -10.94 2.38 -16.63
C ALA A 362 -12.44 2.52 -16.90
N ARG A 363 -12.84 2.66 -18.17
CA ARG A 363 -14.26 2.72 -18.55
C ARG A 363 -14.96 1.36 -18.41
N VAL A 364 -14.25 0.27 -18.69
CA VAL A 364 -14.84 -1.08 -18.81
C VAL A 364 -14.41 -2.05 -17.71
N ASN A 365 -13.26 -1.84 -17.08
CA ASN A 365 -12.72 -2.72 -16.05
C ASN A 365 -12.70 -2.01 -14.67
N PRO A 366 -13.45 -2.52 -13.67
CA PRO A 366 -13.48 -1.95 -12.32
C PRO A 366 -12.10 -1.88 -11.64
N HIS A 367 -11.20 -2.84 -11.85
CA HIS A 367 -9.84 -2.78 -11.30
C HIS A 367 -9.01 -1.67 -11.93
N ALA A 368 -9.11 -1.50 -13.26
CA ALA A 368 -8.45 -0.40 -13.95
C ALA A 368 -8.94 0.95 -13.44
N ARG A 369 -10.25 1.07 -13.22
CA ARG A 369 -10.85 2.27 -12.65
C ARG A 369 -10.36 2.55 -11.24
N ALA A 370 -10.22 1.53 -10.40
CA ALA A 370 -9.75 1.68 -9.04
C ALA A 370 -8.30 2.18 -9.02
N VAL A 371 -7.44 1.61 -9.87
CA VAL A 371 -6.06 2.09 -10.07
C VAL A 371 -6.04 3.57 -10.47
N VAL A 372 -6.83 3.97 -11.48
CA VAL A 372 -6.90 5.38 -11.89
C VAL A 372 -7.42 6.28 -10.77
N ALA A 373 -8.45 5.85 -10.05
CA ALA A 373 -9.05 6.60 -8.95
C ALA A 373 -8.06 6.83 -7.79
N VAL A 374 -7.23 5.84 -7.43
CA VAL A 374 -6.23 6.02 -6.37
C VAL A 374 -5.02 6.83 -6.80
N GLY A 375 -4.76 7.00 -8.11
CA GLY A 375 -3.56 7.67 -8.63
C GLY A 375 -3.26 9.04 -8.01
N PRO A 376 -4.21 10.00 -8.03
CA PRO A 376 -3.99 11.31 -7.41
C PRO A 376 -3.74 11.25 -5.90
N GLY A 377 -4.45 10.36 -5.19
CA GLY A 377 -4.23 10.13 -3.76
C GLY A 377 -2.83 9.58 -3.47
N LEU A 378 -2.34 8.66 -4.29
CA LEU A 378 -0.98 8.11 -4.18
C LEU A 378 0.07 9.20 -4.40
N PHE A 379 -0.16 10.08 -5.38
CA PHE A 379 0.71 11.24 -5.61
C PHE A 379 0.77 12.14 -4.37
N VAL A 380 -0.37 12.55 -3.81
CA VAL A 380 -0.44 13.40 -2.61
C VAL A 380 0.26 12.76 -1.41
N VAL A 381 -0.02 11.48 -1.14
CA VAL A 381 0.59 10.75 -0.03
C VAL A 381 2.11 10.62 -0.20
N GLY A 382 2.57 10.32 -1.42
CA GLY A 382 3.99 10.23 -1.74
C GLY A 382 4.70 11.58 -1.72
N TRP A 383 4.02 12.65 -2.10
CA TRP A 383 4.59 14.00 -2.12
C TRP A 383 4.76 14.59 -0.72
N THR A 384 3.86 14.22 0.19
CA THR A 384 3.79 14.78 1.56
C THR A 384 4.42 13.89 2.63
N GLY A 385 4.99 12.74 2.25
CA GLY A 385 5.70 11.88 3.19
C GLY A 385 6.55 10.84 2.48
N TRP A 386 7.43 10.20 3.25
CA TRP A 386 8.32 9.14 2.77
C TRP A 386 7.81 7.72 3.09
N GLY A 387 6.77 7.61 3.92
CA GLY A 387 6.30 6.33 4.46
C GLY A 387 5.70 5.35 3.44
N LEU A 388 5.61 5.69 2.15
CA LEU A 388 5.26 4.70 1.11
C LEU A 388 6.40 3.70 0.86
N LEU A 389 7.65 4.08 1.14
CA LEU A 389 8.82 3.18 1.07
C LEU A 389 9.02 2.41 2.39
N GLY A 390 8.37 2.86 3.45
CA GLY A 390 8.58 2.38 4.82
C GLY A 390 7.86 1.06 5.14
N THR A 391 8.49 0.28 6.03
CA THR A 391 7.89 -0.80 6.82
C THR A 391 6.93 -1.73 6.06
N SER A 392 5.66 -1.84 6.48
CA SER A 392 4.65 -2.70 5.86
C SER A 392 3.95 -2.04 4.67
N ILE A 393 4.13 -0.73 4.47
CA ILE A 393 3.41 0.03 3.44
C ILE A 393 3.96 -0.25 2.05
N LEU A 394 5.29 -0.31 1.89
CA LEU A 394 5.89 -0.65 0.60
C LEU A 394 5.47 -2.05 0.10
N PRO A 395 5.60 -3.13 0.90
CA PRO A 395 5.11 -4.45 0.51
C PRO A 395 3.61 -4.46 0.20
N LEU A 396 2.78 -3.74 0.98
CA LEU A 396 1.34 -3.63 0.69
C LEU A 396 1.08 -2.98 -0.67
N MET A 397 1.75 -1.86 -0.94
CA MET A 397 1.61 -1.09 -2.18
C MET A 397 2.00 -1.94 -3.39
N MET A 398 3.18 -2.58 -3.32
CA MET A 398 3.68 -3.40 -4.42
C MET A 398 2.83 -4.67 -4.62
N PHE A 399 2.35 -5.29 -3.53
CA PHE A 399 1.40 -6.39 -3.60
C PHE A 399 0.08 -5.98 -4.26
N ALA A 400 -0.52 -4.86 -3.83
CA ALA A 400 -1.78 -4.35 -4.35
C ALA A 400 -1.69 -3.98 -5.84
N PHE A 401 -0.59 -3.34 -6.26
CA PHE A 401 -0.36 -3.01 -7.67
C PHE A 401 -0.07 -4.23 -8.53
N GLY A 402 0.75 -5.17 -8.06
CA GLY A 402 0.95 -6.44 -8.77
C GLY A 402 -0.36 -7.20 -8.94
N TYR A 403 -1.17 -7.26 -7.89
CA TYR A 403 -2.50 -7.87 -7.89
C TYR A 403 -3.45 -7.20 -8.89
N ALA A 404 -3.56 -5.87 -8.83
CA ALA A 404 -4.39 -5.09 -9.74
C ALA A 404 -3.95 -5.27 -11.20
N LEU A 405 -2.64 -5.30 -11.49
CA LEU A 405 -2.12 -5.52 -12.84
C LEU A 405 -2.56 -6.87 -13.42
N SER A 406 -2.56 -7.93 -12.60
CA SER A 406 -3.05 -9.24 -13.05
C SER A 406 -4.55 -9.22 -13.35
N ALA A 407 -5.32 -8.41 -12.62
CA ALA A 407 -6.75 -8.21 -12.83
C ALA A 407 -7.09 -7.41 -14.10
N LEU A 408 -6.09 -6.77 -14.74
CA LEU A 408 -6.28 -6.02 -16.00
C LEU A 408 -6.24 -6.88 -17.27
N ARG A 409 -5.95 -8.18 -17.16
CA ARG A 409 -5.72 -9.02 -18.34
C ARG A 409 -6.99 -9.20 -19.18
N PRO A 410 -6.93 -9.09 -20.53
CA PRO A 410 -8.05 -9.43 -21.40
C PRO A 410 -8.50 -10.87 -21.18
N GLY A 411 -9.82 -11.10 -21.21
CA GLY A 411 -10.42 -12.38 -20.82
C GLY A 411 -10.59 -12.55 -19.31
N ALA A 412 -10.04 -11.65 -18.48
CA ALA A 412 -10.13 -11.75 -17.03
C ALA A 412 -11.44 -11.22 -16.42
N GLY A 413 -12.57 -11.55 -17.04
CA GLY A 413 -13.90 -11.05 -16.64
C GLY A 413 -14.65 -10.35 -17.77
N GLU A 414 -14.25 -10.60 -19.03
CA GLU A 414 -15.06 -10.23 -20.18
C GLU A 414 -16.36 -11.05 -20.09
N SER A 415 -17.44 -10.40 -19.66
CA SER A 415 -18.77 -10.99 -19.67
C SER A 415 -19.04 -11.52 -21.07
N ALA A 416 -19.84 -12.59 -21.16
CA ALA A 416 -20.26 -13.11 -22.47
C ALA A 416 -20.78 -11.98 -23.38
N ASP A 417 -21.45 -10.98 -22.79
CA ASP A 417 -21.93 -9.78 -23.47
C ASP A 417 -20.82 -8.90 -24.07
N LEU A 418 -19.71 -8.67 -23.36
CA LEU A 418 -18.61 -7.86 -23.91
C LEU A 418 -17.85 -8.61 -25.01
N ARG A 419 -17.73 -9.93 -24.88
CA ARG A 419 -17.20 -10.79 -25.95
C ARG A 419 -18.13 -10.74 -27.17
N ALA A 420 -19.44 -10.84 -26.96
CA ALA A 420 -20.43 -10.75 -28.02
C ALA A 420 -20.41 -9.38 -28.70
N LEU A 421 -20.30 -8.28 -27.94
CA LEU A 421 -20.19 -6.92 -28.49
C LEU A 421 -18.92 -6.72 -29.31
N ARG A 422 -17.77 -7.23 -28.85
CA ARG A 422 -16.53 -7.18 -29.63
C ARG A 422 -16.62 -8.01 -30.90
N GLN A 423 -17.15 -9.23 -30.80
CA GLN A 423 -17.37 -10.08 -31.96
C GLN A 423 -18.33 -9.41 -32.96
N GLN A 424 -19.35 -8.70 -32.47
CA GLN A 424 -20.27 -7.94 -33.30
C GLN A 424 -19.59 -6.71 -33.95
N GLU A 425 -18.77 -5.96 -33.23
CA GLU A 425 -17.99 -4.84 -33.79
C GLU A 425 -16.97 -5.30 -34.84
N GLU A 426 -16.26 -6.40 -34.57
CA GLU A 426 -15.31 -7.00 -35.53
C GLU A 426 -16.04 -7.52 -36.77
N ALA A 427 -17.20 -8.16 -36.60
CA ALA A 427 -18.03 -8.60 -37.72
C ALA A 427 -18.54 -7.40 -38.56
N LEU A 428 -18.93 -6.30 -37.93
CA LEU A 428 -19.35 -5.07 -38.62
C LEU A 428 -18.20 -4.39 -39.36
N ARG A 429 -16.97 -4.41 -38.83
CA ARG A 429 -15.79 -3.85 -39.51
C ARG A 429 -15.30 -4.68 -40.70
N SER A 430 -15.65 -5.96 -40.73
CA SER A 430 -15.27 -6.89 -41.80
C SER A 430 -16.20 -6.86 -43.03
N ARG A 431 -17.33 -6.17 -42.93
CA ARG A 431 -18.28 -5.90 -44.02
C ARG A 431 -18.02 -4.52 -44.58
#